data_AF-A0A969FXE8-F1
#
_entry.id   AF-A0A969FXE8-F1
#
_cell.length_a   1.000
_cell.length_b   1.000
_cell.length_c   1.000
_cell.angle_alpha   90.00
_cell.angle_beta   90.00
_cell.angle_gamma   90.00
#
_symmetry.space_group_name_H-M   'P 1'
#
loop_
_entity.id
_entity.type
_entity.pdbx_description
1 polymer ?
#
loop_
_entity_poly.entity_id
_entity_poly.type
_entity_poly.pdbx_seq_one_letter_code
_entity_poly.pdbx_strand_id
1 'polypeptide(L)'
;MSFESDHQQCLEKLIWAMKELQIDFEMPQINKIADLIVQTMTGRWRSFHTPEHIFEVGGSDNAIELLAALFHDVVYVQVDTSVNFNLSFYIAPFVKEVRDHLCIRDKDELPTDQIFKIILDLFGFAPSQTLSSFSGQNEFLSAVVGAKVLDPFLSTKQLVEIICCIETTIPFRPDNEQGVSAAEVLFGRLENVNEKYSVGMSEEEMVDAIRRAVRLSNRDVGSFANPSPARFLDGTWSLLPETNHNLHNSSSYTVAEYRQALQKMEGFMNFLKPDIIFQEFRGEPDRAIYESLVDQSGHNLHVGRLYLGSKLFTIGFLEAISRRLGRDIPVSSMMGELPSQGEDEVQSKLIDYIPEIDCLFSLKDEIEKEVLDLLEKGRYQNAAYDLKNSPLTTYIVKSIGFDSVREQCDRSKLFFRGELTQEEFLEGINPEITLTVLKGITKLFEQRQASLLKIMPVVSV
;
A
#
# COMPACT_ATOMS: atom_id res chain seq x y z
N MET A 1 15.05 4.57 -7.75
CA MET A 1 16.32 5.16 -8.23
C MET A 1 17.16 4.09 -8.94
N SER A 2 18.49 4.26 -9.12
CA SER A 2 19.37 3.14 -9.51
C SER A 2 19.81 2.37 -8.26
N PHE A 3 19.94 1.05 -8.37
CA PHE A 3 20.39 0.17 -7.27
C PHE A 3 21.65 0.68 -6.56
N GLU A 4 22.61 1.23 -7.30
CA GLU A 4 23.86 1.80 -6.73
C GLU A 4 23.60 2.99 -5.80
N SER A 5 22.64 3.87 -6.15
CA SER A 5 22.27 5.02 -5.32
C SER A 5 21.59 4.56 -4.03
N ASP A 6 20.65 3.62 -4.14
CA ASP A 6 19.91 3.08 -2.99
C ASP A 6 20.85 2.32 -2.05
N HIS A 7 21.77 1.54 -2.61
CA HIS A 7 22.82 0.85 -1.86
C HIS A 7 23.70 1.84 -1.09
N GLN A 8 24.21 2.88 -1.75
CA GLN A 8 25.08 3.87 -1.12
C GLN A 8 24.36 4.59 0.04
N GLN A 9 23.10 4.98 -0.16
CA GLN A 9 22.31 5.63 0.88
C GLN A 9 22.01 4.69 2.06
N CYS A 10 21.69 3.42 1.79
CA CYS A 10 21.50 2.40 2.83
C CYS A 10 22.78 2.19 3.65
N LEU A 11 23.92 2.07 2.96
CA LEU A 11 25.24 1.91 3.59
C LEU A 11 25.58 3.10 4.50
N GLU A 12 25.35 4.33 4.05
CA GLU A 12 25.58 5.53 4.86
C GLU A 12 24.72 5.55 6.12
N LYS A 13 23.45 5.19 6.00
CA LYS A 13 22.51 5.08 7.13
C LYS A 13 22.93 4.01 8.13
N LEU A 14 23.35 2.83 7.66
CA LEU A 14 23.89 1.77 8.52
C LEU A 14 25.16 2.23 9.25
N ILE A 15 26.11 2.84 8.55
CA ILE A 15 27.35 3.35 9.14
C ILE A 15 27.06 4.39 10.22
N TRP A 16 26.13 5.30 9.95
CA TRP A 16 25.73 6.31 10.91
C TRP A 16 25.12 5.67 12.17
N ALA A 17 24.17 4.74 12.01
CA ALA A 17 23.53 4.08 13.14
C ALA A 17 24.53 3.29 14.00
N MET A 18 25.44 2.55 13.36
CA MET A 18 26.47 1.79 14.08
C MET A 18 27.41 2.71 14.87
N LYS A 19 27.82 3.84 14.28
CA LYS A 19 28.66 4.84 14.97
C LYS A 19 27.94 5.48 16.15
N GLU A 20 26.67 5.84 15.97
CA GLU A 20 25.86 6.46 17.02
C GLU A 20 25.67 5.50 18.21
N LEU A 21 25.50 4.21 17.94
CA LEU A 21 25.43 3.16 18.96
C LEU A 21 26.80 2.73 19.51
N GLN A 22 27.89 3.36 19.06
CA GLN A 22 29.27 3.06 19.46
C GLN A 22 29.69 1.61 19.20
N ILE A 23 29.30 1.10 18.03
CA ILE A 23 29.51 -0.28 17.63
C ILE A 23 30.68 -0.35 16.65
N ASP A 24 31.63 -1.24 16.93
CA ASP A 24 32.71 -1.54 16.02
C ASP A 24 32.21 -2.45 14.89
N PHE A 25 32.57 -2.13 13.65
CA PHE A 25 32.19 -2.90 12.48
C PHE A 25 33.29 -2.91 11.43
N GLU A 26 33.30 -3.97 10.62
CA GLU A 26 34.12 -4.03 9.43
C GLU A 26 33.29 -3.63 8.19
N MET A 27 33.85 -2.75 7.36
CA MET A 27 33.18 -2.28 6.14
C MET A 27 32.65 -3.42 5.24
N PRO A 28 33.36 -4.56 5.02
CA PRO A 28 32.83 -5.66 4.23
C PRO A 28 31.55 -6.30 4.80
N GLN A 29 31.36 -6.27 6.12
CA GLN A 29 30.16 -6.81 6.74
C GLN A 29 28.97 -5.86 6.54
N ILE A 30 29.16 -4.56 6.80
CA ILE A 30 28.09 -3.58 6.63
C ILE A 30 27.66 -3.44 5.16
N ASN A 31 28.59 -3.52 4.21
CA ASN A 31 28.25 -3.56 2.78
C ASN A 31 27.33 -4.75 2.46
N LYS A 32 27.64 -5.95 2.97
CA LYS A 32 26.77 -7.12 2.76
C LYS A 32 25.36 -6.93 3.33
N ILE A 33 25.24 -6.20 4.43
CA ILE A 33 23.94 -5.88 5.04
C ILE A 33 23.18 -4.89 4.14
N ALA A 34 23.84 -3.84 3.65
CA ALA A 34 23.24 -2.88 2.72
C ALA A 34 22.77 -3.56 1.43
N ASP A 35 23.60 -4.42 0.84
CA ASP A 35 23.27 -5.26 -0.32
C ASP A 35 22.02 -6.11 -0.06
N LEU A 36 21.98 -6.80 1.09
CA LEU A 36 20.86 -7.66 1.47
C LEU A 36 19.55 -6.87 1.54
N ILE A 37 19.55 -5.72 2.22
CA ILE A 37 18.38 -4.86 2.37
C ILE A 37 17.91 -4.36 1.00
N VAL A 38 18.78 -3.68 0.25
CA VAL A 38 18.39 -3.03 -1.00
C VAL A 38 17.93 -4.06 -2.04
N GLN A 39 18.62 -5.19 -2.17
CA GLN A 39 18.21 -6.24 -3.10
C GLN A 39 16.80 -6.76 -2.82
N THR A 40 16.40 -6.86 -1.55
CA THR A 40 15.06 -7.33 -1.18
C THR A 40 13.97 -6.28 -1.41
N MET A 41 14.34 -5.01 -1.30
CA MET A 41 13.42 -3.86 -1.44
C MET A 41 13.28 -3.38 -2.89
N THR A 42 14.17 -3.77 -3.81
CA THR A 42 14.08 -3.45 -5.24
C THR A 42 13.38 -4.54 -6.06
N GLY A 43 12.54 -5.36 -5.43
CA GLY A 43 11.76 -6.38 -6.12
C GLY A 43 10.82 -5.78 -7.16
N ARG A 44 10.58 -6.48 -8.28
CA ARG A 44 9.76 -5.96 -9.40
C ARG A 44 8.32 -5.59 -9.03
N TRP A 45 7.82 -6.11 -7.91
CA TRP A 45 6.47 -5.89 -7.40
C TRP A 45 6.41 -4.80 -6.34
N ARG A 46 7.55 -4.30 -5.86
CA ARG A 46 7.65 -3.23 -4.87
C ARG A 46 7.51 -1.88 -5.58
N SER A 47 6.45 -1.15 -5.26
CA SER A 47 6.13 0.18 -5.83
C SER A 47 5.90 1.24 -4.74
N PHE A 48 5.51 0.82 -3.55
CA PHE A 48 5.36 1.62 -2.34
C PHE A 48 6.44 1.23 -1.31
N HIS A 49 6.59 -0.07 -1.02
CA HIS A 49 7.56 -0.56 -0.05
C HIS A 49 8.96 -0.70 -0.70
N THR A 50 9.62 0.44 -0.94
CA THR A 50 10.91 0.57 -1.65
C THR A 50 12.06 1.01 -0.71
N PRO A 51 13.32 1.07 -1.17
CA PRO A 51 14.41 1.66 -0.38
C PRO A 51 14.12 3.09 0.10
N GLU A 52 13.53 3.92 -0.76
CA GLU A 52 13.20 5.30 -0.42
C GLU A 52 12.20 5.37 0.74
N HIS A 53 11.20 4.49 0.76
CA HIS A 53 10.24 4.37 1.85
C HIS A 53 10.93 4.06 3.19
N ILE A 54 11.75 3.00 3.28
CA ILE A 54 12.44 2.67 4.55
C ILE A 54 13.40 3.76 5.02
N PHE A 55 13.94 4.57 4.10
CA PHE A 55 14.80 5.70 4.44
C PHE A 55 14.03 6.87 5.05
N GLU A 56 12.81 7.14 4.55
CA GLU A 56 11.89 8.13 5.10
C GLU A 56 11.37 7.68 6.47
N VAL A 57 10.92 6.43 6.59
CA VAL A 57 10.44 5.84 7.85
C VAL A 57 11.53 5.86 8.92
N GLY A 58 12.78 5.56 8.55
CA GLY A 58 13.91 5.58 9.49
C GLY A 58 14.24 6.98 10.04
N GLY A 59 13.98 8.04 9.27
CA GLY A 59 14.34 9.42 9.64
C GLY A 59 15.85 9.59 9.89
N SER A 60 16.20 10.53 10.78
CA SER A 60 17.60 10.97 11.00
C SER A 60 18.06 11.04 12.46
N ASP A 61 17.16 10.83 13.43
CA ASP A 61 17.42 11.32 14.79
C ASP A 61 17.66 10.20 15.81
N ASN A 62 17.34 8.94 15.47
CA ASN A 62 17.51 7.80 16.38
C ASN A 62 18.03 6.56 15.65
N ALA A 63 19.16 6.03 16.11
CA ALA A 63 19.81 4.87 15.48
C ALA A 63 19.01 3.56 15.59
N ILE A 64 18.30 3.33 16.70
CA ILE A 64 17.47 2.13 16.86
C ILE A 64 16.25 2.19 15.95
N GLU A 65 15.59 3.34 15.87
CA GLU A 65 14.49 3.55 14.94
C GLU A 65 14.97 3.38 13.48
N LEU A 66 16.13 3.95 13.13
CA LEU A 66 16.68 3.80 11.79
C LEU A 66 17.00 2.33 11.45
N LEU A 67 17.66 1.59 12.35
CA LEU A 67 17.95 0.18 12.12
C LEU A 67 16.67 -0.64 11.97
N ALA A 68 15.66 -0.41 12.81
CA ALA A 68 14.37 -1.09 12.68
C ALA A 68 13.69 -0.79 11.33
N ALA A 69 13.66 0.48 10.90
CA ALA A 69 13.05 0.87 9.64
C ALA A 69 13.73 0.22 8.43
N LEU A 70 15.07 0.09 8.45
CA LEU A 70 15.80 -0.57 7.37
C LEU A 70 15.45 -2.06 7.20
N PHE A 71 14.91 -2.70 8.24
CA PHE A 71 14.57 -4.12 8.22
C PHE A 71 13.07 -4.42 8.19
N HIS A 72 12.19 -3.51 8.61
CA HIS A 72 10.78 -3.86 8.86
C HIS A 72 10.02 -4.47 7.67
N ASP A 73 10.44 -4.14 6.44
CA ASP A 73 9.81 -4.56 5.17
C ASP A 73 10.63 -5.48 4.27
N VAL A 74 11.80 -5.94 4.73
CA VAL A 74 12.69 -6.77 3.90
C VAL A 74 12.04 -8.10 3.50
N VAL A 75 11.07 -8.59 4.29
CA VAL A 75 10.22 -9.72 3.92
C VAL A 75 8.79 -9.24 3.68
N TYR A 76 8.29 -9.38 2.44
CA TYR A 76 6.90 -9.06 2.11
C TYR A 76 6.28 -10.11 1.19
N VAL A 77 5.99 -11.29 1.75
CA VAL A 77 5.58 -12.47 0.98
C VAL A 77 4.31 -12.24 0.15
N GLN A 78 3.37 -11.45 0.67
CA GLN A 78 2.12 -11.13 -0.02
C GLN A 78 2.36 -10.35 -1.33
N VAL A 79 3.38 -9.48 -1.38
CA VAL A 79 3.72 -8.67 -2.56
C VAL A 79 4.70 -9.43 -3.45
N ASP A 80 5.74 -10.03 -2.85
CA ASP A 80 6.82 -10.68 -3.58
C ASP A 80 6.47 -12.09 -4.07
N THR A 81 5.35 -12.67 -3.62
CA THR A 81 4.86 -14.05 -3.87
C THR A 81 5.76 -15.17 -3.33
N SER A 82 6.91 -14.83 -2.76
CA SER A 82 7.83 -15.75 -2.10
C SER A 82 8.80 -14.99 -1.20
N VAL A 83 9.55 -15.72 -0.38
CA VAL A 83 10.67 -15.16 0.39
C VAL A 83 11.90 -15.10 -0.52
N ASN A 84 12.60 -13.95 -0.55
CA ASN A 84 13.85 -13.82 -1.28
C ASN A 84 14.85 -14.91 -0.84
N PHE A 85 15.51 -15.56 -1.81
CA PHE A 85 16.42 -16.67 -1.54
C PHE A 85 17.53 -16.30 -0.54
N ASN A 86 18.05 -15.08 -0.59
CA ASN A 86 19.10 -14.61 0.33
C ASN A 86 18.60 -14.41 1.77
N LEU A 87 17.29 -14.23 1.96
CA LEU A 87 16.66 -14.17 3.29
C LEU A 87 16.32 -15.55 3.84
N SER A 88 16.17 -16.56 2.97
CA SER A 88 15.75 -17.90 3.36
C SER A 88 16.67 -18.55 4.41
N PHE A 89 17.97 -18.24 4.37
CA PHE A 89 18.94 -18.73 5.36
C PHE A 89 18.57 -18.33 6.80
N TYR A 90 18.01 -17.14 6.99
CA TYR A 90 17.60 -16.64 8.31
C TYR A 90 16.23 -17.15 8.75
N ILE A 91 15.36 -17.52 7.81
CA ILE A 91 13.95 -17.86 8.07
C ILE A 91 13.71 -19.38 8.13
N ALA A 92 14.30 -20.14 7.21
CA ALA A 92 14.07 -21.57 7.05
C ALA A 92 14.36 -22.42 8.32
N PRO A 93 15.32 -22.05 9.20
CA PRO A 93 15.51 -22.76 10.47
C PRO A 93 14.31 -22.67 11.42
N PHE A 94 13.43 -21.68 11.25
CA PHE A 94 12.34 -21.37 12.19
C PHE A 94 10.94 -21.54 11.62
N VAL A 95 10.81 -21.42 10.29
CA VAL A 95 9.53 -21.44 9.57
C VAL A 95 9.57 -22.52 8.49
N LYS A 96 8.42 -23.17 8.26
CA LYS A 96 8.20 -24.15 7.20
C LYS A 96 6.94 -23.81 6.42
N GLU A 97 6.88 -24.21 5.16
CA GLU A 97 5.66 -24.12 4.36
C GLU A 97 4.84 -25.40 4.49
N VAL A 98 3.54 -25.25 4.76
CA VAL A 98 2.57 -26.34 4.89
C VAL A 98 1.31 -25.96 4.12
N ARG A 99 1.05 -26.63 2.99
CA ARG A 99 -0.13 -26.38 2.14
C ARG A 99 -0.28 -24.90 1.75
N ASP A 100 0.78 -24.33 1.18
CA ASP A 100 0.84 -22.94 0.72
C ASP A 100 0.74 -21.87 1.83
N HIS A 101 0.86 -22.27 3.11
CA HIS A 101 0.92 -21.38 4.25
C HIS A 101 2.26 -21.50 4.97
N LEU A 102 2.79 -20.37 5.44
CA LEU A 102 3.95 -20.36 6.32
C LEU A 102 3.52 -20.70 7.74
N CYS A 103 4.23 -21.62 8.38
CA CYS A 103 4.00 -22.03 9.76
C CYS A 103 5.31 -21.97 10.54
N ILE A 104 5.24 -21.45 11.76
CA ILE A 104 6.35 -21.58 12.71
C ILE A 104 6.54 -23.07 12.98
N ARG A 105 7.79 -23.54 12.99
CA ARG A 105 8.12 -24.95 13.20
C ARG A 105 7.63 -25.46 14.55
N ASP A 106 7.50 -26.77 14.64
CA ASP A 106 7.11 -27.43 15.88
C ASP A 106 8.21 -27.25 16.94
N LYS A 107 7.84 -27.29 18.22
CA LYS A 107 8.75 -26.96 19.32
C LYS A 107 10.02 -27.82 19.35
N ASP A 108 9.91 -29.08 18.93
CA ASP A 108 10.99 -30.07 18.86
C ASP A 108 11.86 -29.93 17.59
N GLU A 109 11.38 -29.23 16.57
CA GLU A 109 12.13 -28.90 15.35
C GLU A 109 12.89 -27.57 15.45
N LEU A 110 12.51 -26.70 16.40
CA LEU A 110 13.11 -25.38 16.56
C LEU A 110 14.53 -25.48 17.16
N PRO A 111 15.52 -24.74 16.63
CA PRO A 111 16.84 -24.69 17.21
C PRO A 111 16.83 -24.00 18.58
N THR A 112 17.85 -24.28 19.39
CA THR A 112 18.04 -23.56 20.65
C THR A 112 18.58 -22.16 20.38
N ASP A 113 17.66 -21.22 20.18
CA ASP A 113 17.98 -19.84 19.82
C ASP A 113 17.24 -18.88 20.77
N GLN A 114 17.99 -18.11 21.57
CA GLN A 114 17.41 -17.21 22.56
C GLN A 114 16.72 -16.01 21.91
N ILE A 115 17.35 -15.41 20.89
CA ILE A 115 16.80 -14.25 20.18
C ILE A 115 15.49 -14.62 19.48
N PHE A 116 15.42 -15.79 18.84
CA PHE A 116 14.16 -16.22 18.22
C PHE A 116 13.03 -16.41 19.23
N LYS A 117 13.33 -16.95 20.42
CA LYS A 117 12.33 -17.07 21.50
C LYS A 117 11.87 -15.71 22.00
N ILE A 118 12.76 -14.72 22.08
CA ILE A 118 12.40 -13.33 22.41
C ILE A 118 11.45 -12.76 21.36
N ILE A 119 11.73 -12.96 20.07
CA ILE A 119 10.87 -12.48 18.98
C ILE A 119 9.47 -13.11 19.08
N LEU A 120 9.38 -14.44 19.31
CA LEU A 120 8.09 -15.11 19.51
C LEU A 120 7.29 -14.48 20.65
N ASP A 121 7.93 -14.25 21.80
CA ASP A 121 7.26 -13.70 22.98
C ASP A 121 6.81 -12.24 22.77
N LEU A 122 7.61 -11.40 22.10
CA LEU A 122 7.25 -10.01 21.78
C LEU A 122 6.10 -9.92 20.76
N PHE A 123 6.14 -10.75 19.70
CA PHE A 123 5.05 -10.84 18.72
C PHE A 123 3.82 -11.59 19.26
N GLY A 124 3.95 -12.28 20.40
CA GLY A 124 2.89 -13.11 20.98
C GLY A 124 2.56 -14.33 20.12
N PHE A 125 3.55 -14.86 19.42
CA PHE A 125 3.42 -16.04 18.56
C PHE A 125 3.88 -17.31 19.27
N ALA A 126 3.39 -18.46 18.79
CA ALA A 126 3.72 -19.77 19.34
C ALA A 126 4.31 -20.72 18.29
N PRO A 127 5.13 -21.71 18.69
CA PRO A 127 5.48 -22.84 17.82
C PRO A 127 4.24 -23.49 17.20
N SER A 128 4.40 -24.05 16.00
CA SER A 128 3.32 -24.66 15.21
C SER A 128 2.23 -23.70 14.70
N GLN A 129 2.30 -22.40 15.02
CA GLN A 129 1.33 -21.42 14.57
C GLN A 129 1.44 -21.17 13.05
N THR A 130 0.30 -21.19 12.37
CA THR A 130 0.18 -20.70 10.99
C THR A 130 0.24 -19.18 10.97
N LEU A 131 1.15 -18.64 10.16
CA LEU A 131 1.30 -17.21 9.96
C LEU A 131 0.23 -16.69 8.98
N SER A 132 -0.20 -15.45 9.21
CA SER A 132 -1.22 -14.77 8.42
C SER A 132 -0.74 -13.37 8.08
N SER A 133 -0.94 -12.96 6.82
CA SER A 133 -0.65 -11.60 6.36
C SER A 133 -1.47 -10.54 7.11
N PHE A 134 -2.63 -10.91 7.67
CA PHE A 134 -3.47 -10.03 8.48
C PHE A 134 -3.09 -9.98 9.96
N SER A 135 -2.04 -10.69 10.36
CA SER A 135 -1.65 -10.83 11.77
C SER A 135 -0.15 -10.62 11.97
N GLY A 136 0.50 -9.83 11.13
CA GLY A 136 1.90 -9.44 11.30
C GLY A 136 2.94 -10.42 10.74
N GLN A 137 2.58 -11.25 9.76
CA GLN A 137 3.51 -12.23 9.18
C GLN A 137 4.77 -11.58 8.62
N ASN A 138 4.64 -10.48 7.87
CA ASN A 138 5.78 -9.87 7.17
C ASN A 138 6.73 -9.24 8.19
N GLU A 139 6.20 -8.47 9.12
CA GLU A 139 6.90 -7.80 10.21
C GLU A 139 7.60 -8.81 11.11
N PHE A 140 6.94 -9.94 11.43
CA PHE A 140 7.58 -11.03 12.19
C PHE A 140 8.78 -11.62 11.46
N LEU A 141 8.63 -11.94 10.16
CA LEU A 141 9.73 -12.51 9.38
C LEU A 141 10.86 -11.51 9.17
N SER A 142 10.53 -10.24 8.95
CA SER A 142 11.46 -9.11 8.88
C SER A 142 12.21 -8.92 10.21
N ALA A 143 11.54 -9.03 11.36
CA ALA A 143 12.18 -8.98 12.68
C ALA A 143 13.12 -10.17 12.89
N VAL A 144 12.76 -11.38 12.44
CA VAL A 144 13.66 -12.55 12.45
C VAL A 144 14.91 -12.27 11.62
N VAL A 145 14.77 -11.78 10.38
CA VAL A 145 15.92 -11.41 9.53
C VAL A 145 16.77 -10.33 10.19
N GLY A 146 16.17 -9.21 10.56
CA GLY A 146 16.88 -8.06 11.13
C GLY A 146 17.62 -8.40 12.40
N ALA A 147 16.95 -9.09 13.34
CA ALA A 147 17.60 -9.51 14.58
C ALA A 147 18.75 -10.49 14.32
N LYS A 148 18.61 -11.45 13.40
CA LYS A 148 19.68 -12.42 13.08
C LYS A 148 20.87 -11.80 12.37
N VAL A 149 20.62 -10.82 11.50
CA VAL A 149 21.67 -10.08 10.79
C VAL A 149 22.44 -9.16 11.75
N LEU A 150 21.75 -8.57 12.72
CA LEU A 150 22.31 -7.61 13.68
C LEU A 150 22.87 -8.25 14.97
N ASP A 151 22.51 -9.50 15.27
CA ASP A 151 22.95 -10.27 16.45
C ASP A 151 24.46 -10.22 16.71
N PRO A 152 25.35 -10.31 15.69
CA PRO A 152 26.80 -10.26 15.91
C PRO A 152 27.32 -8.90 16.39
N PHE A 153 26.52 -7.84 16.28
CA PHE A 153 26.94 -6.45 16.52
C PHE A 153 26.27 -5.85 17.77
N LEU A 154 25.01 -6.20 18.01
CA LEU A 154 24.17 -5.53 18.98
C LEU A 154 24.04 -6.33 20.28
N SER A 155 23.87 -5.61 21.40
CA SER A 155 23.46 -6.25 22.65
C SER A 155 22.02 -6.77 22.56
N THR A 156 21.67 -7.75 23.40
CA THR A 156 20.29 -8.27 23.48
C THR A 156 19.27 -7.17 23.75
N LYS A 157 19.63 -6.16 24.57
CA LYS A 157 18.77 -5.01 24.84
C LYS A 157 18.48 -4.19 23.57
N GLN A 158 19.50 -3.85 22.78
CA GLN A 158 19.33 -3.12 21.53
C GLN A 158 18.52 -3.94 20.51
N LEU A 159 18.73 -5.26 20.42
CA LEU A 159 17.93 -6.14 19.57
C LEU A 159 16.45 -6.14 19.99
N VAL A 160 16.16 -6.23 21.29
CA VAL A 160 14.79 -6.15 21.83
C VAL A 160 14.12 -4.83 21.44
N GLU A 161 14.82 -3.70 21.54
CA GLU A 161 14.29 -2.40 21.13
C GLU A 161 13.95 -2.36 19.63
N ILE A 162 14.83 -2.90 18.77
CA ILE A 162 14.59 -3.01 17.33
C ILE A 162 13.39 -3.91 17.03
N ILE A 163 13.29 -5.06 17.71
CA ILE A 163 12.18 -6.00 17.54
C ILE A 163 10.85 -5.35 17.94
N CYS A 164 10.82 -4.60 19.05
CA CYS A 164 9.64 -3.83 19.45
C CYS A 164 9.24 -2.81 18.36
N CYS A 165 10.20 -2.07 17.80
CA CYS A 165 9.94 -1.13 16.71
C CYS A 165 9.31 -1.83 15.49
N ILE A 166 9.87 -2.96 15.04
CA ILE A 166 9.31 -3.71 13.91
C ILE A 166 7.94 -4.31 14.25
N GLU A 167 7.70 -4.78 15.49
CA GLU A 167 6.39 -5.29 15.89
C GLU A 167 5.31 -4.21 15.79
N THR A 168 5.63 -2.98 16.20
CA THR A 168 4.67 -1.88 16.15
C THR A 168 4.30 -1.43 14.74
N THR A 169 5.08 -1.78 13.71
CA THR A 169 4.71 -1.47 12.31
C THR A 169 3.61 -2.37 11.77
N ILE A 170 3.16 -3.40 12.49
CA ILE A 170 1.95 -4.14 12.12
C ILE A 170 0.76 -3.16 12.18
N PRO A 171 0.20 -2.77 11.02
CA PRO A 171 -0.66 -1.60 10.96
C PRO A 171 -2.11 -1.93 11.30
N PHE A 172 -2.90 -0.90 11.64
CA PHE A 172 -4.36 -0.95 11.75
C PHE A 172 -4.91 -1.97 12.76
N ARG A 173 -4.17 -2.23 13.84
CA ARG A 173 -4.60 -3.12 14.93
C ARG A 173 -5.60 -2.38 15.82
N PRO A 174 -6.85 -2.87 15.95
CA PRO A 174 -7.78 -2.30 16.91
C PRO A 174 -7.34 -2.66 18.33
N ASP A 175 -7.89 -1.94 19.32
CA ASP A 175 -7.81 -2.34 20.72
C ASP A 175 -8.36 -3.76 20.89
N ASN A 176 -7.78 -4.50 21.85
CA ASN A 176 -8.28 -5.83 22.18
C ASN A 176 -9.67 -5.77 22.84
N GLU A 177 -10.26 -6.93 23.14
CA GLU A 177 -11.59 -7.02 23.76
C GLU A 177 -11.70 -6.30 25.13
N GLN A 178 -10.56 -6.04 25.78
CA GLN A 178 -10.46 -5.32 27.05
C GLN A 178 -10.23 -3.81 26.87
N GLY A 179 -10.19 -3.30 25.63
CA GLY A 179 -9.91 -1.90 25.32
C GLY A 179 -8.45 -1.50 25.52
N VAL A 180 -7.52 -2.45 25.45
CA VAL A 180 -6.08 -2.20 25.57
C VAL A 180 -5.47 -2.10 24.18
N SER A 181 -4.71 -1.02 23.95
CA SER A 181 -4.05 -0.75 22.68
C SER A 181 -2.91 -1.73 22.38
N ALA A 182 -2.54 -1.85 21.11
CA ALA A 182 -1.43 -2.69 20.68
C ALA A 182 -0.11 -2.33 21.36
N ALA A 183 0.18 -1.03 21.55
CA ALA A 183 1.39 -0.56 22.21
C ALA A 183 1.44 -0.95 23.71
N GLU A 184 0.32 -0.88 24.43
CA GLU A 184 0.26 -1.34 25.83
C GLU A 184 0.35 -2.87 25.94
N VAL A 185 -0.23 -3.61 24.98
CA VAL A 185 -0.04 -5.07 24.90
C VAL A 185 1.43 -5.42 24.67
N LEU A 186 2.11 -4.72 23.77
CA LEU A 186 3.53 -4.92 23.52
C LEU A 186 4.38 -4.55 24.74
N PHE A 187 4.06 -3.47 25.46
CA PHE A 187 4.73 -3.12 26.72
C PHE A 187 4.64 -4.26 27.74
N GLY A 188 3.45 -4.85 27.96
CA GLY A 188 3.31 -6.00 28.85
C GLY A 188 4.10 -7.24 28.40
N ARG A 189 4.23 -7.47 27.09
CA ARG A 189 5.10 -8.54 26.56
C ARG A 189 6.58 -8.23 26.78
N LEU A 190 6.98 -6.97 26.64
CA LEU A 190 8.33 -6.50 26.91
C LEU A 190 8.72 -6.69 28.39
N GLU A 191 7.82 -6.40 29.33
CA GLU A 191 8.05 -6.66 30.77
C GLU A 191 8.34 -8.15 31.02
N ASN A 192 7.50 -9.02 30.46
CA ASN A 192 7.67 -10.47 30.59
C ASN A 192 8.99 -10.96 29.96
N VAL A 193 9.35 -10.42 28.79
CA VAL A 193 10.61 -10.74 28.10
C VAL A 193 11.81 -10.26 28.89
N ASN A 194 11.74 -9.05 29.45
CA ASN A 194 12.82 -8.47 30.25
C ASN A 194 13.13 -9.35 31.48
N GLU A 195 12.09 -9.82 32.18
CA GLU A 195 12.24 -10.74 33.32
C GLU A 195 12.71 -12.13 32.86
N LYS A 196 11.99 -12.76 31.94
CA LYS A 196 12.21 -14.16 31.51
C LYS A 196 13.59 -14.40 30.92
N TYR A 197 14.12 -13.42 30.18
CA TYR A 197 15.42 -13.53 29.49
C TYR A 197 16.52 -12.71 30.16
N SER A 198 16.22 -12.06 31.31
CA SER A 198 17.18 -11.21 32.03
C SER A 198 17.81 -10.16 31.12
N VAL A 199 17.00 -9.48 30.30
CA VAL A 199 17.48 -8.46 29.33
C VAL A 199 18.12 -7.27 30.05
N GLY A 200 17.64 -6.94 31.25
CA GLY A 200 18.25 -5.95 32.13
C GLY A 200 17.84 -4.51 31.82
N MET A 201 16.65 -4.30 31.26
CA MET A 201 16.07 -2.97 31.05
C MET A 201 15.41 -2.46 32.33
N SER A 202 15.59 -1.17 32.64
CA SER A 202 14.77 -0.49 33.65
C SER A 202 13.34 -0.24 33.12
N GLU A 203 12.41 0.11 34.01
CA GLU A 203 11.05 0.50 33.60
C GLU A 203 11.07 1.70 32.65
N GLU A 204 11.89 2.71 32.92
CA GLU A 204 12.07 3.90 32.07
C GLU A 204 12.57 3.51 30.67
N GLU A 205 13.55 2.60 30.60
CA GLU A 205 14.10 2.13 29.32
C GLU A 205 13.08 1.31 28.52
N MET A 206 12.24 0.52 29.19
CA MET A 206 11.14 -0.21 28.53
C MET A 206 10.08 0.76 27.99
N VAL A 207 9.72 1.78 28.76
CA VAL A 207 8.78 2.83 28.30
C VAL A 207 9.36 3.54 27.07
N ASP A 208 10.62 3.93 27.10
CA ASP A 208 11.27 4.61 25.98
C ASP A 208 11.49 3.72 24.76
N ALA A 209 11.62 2.40 24.94
CA ALA A 209 11.61 1.45 23.82
C ALA A 209 10.26 1.44 23.09
N ILE A 210 9.14 1.41 23.81
CA ILE A 210 7.81 1.44 23.19
C ILE A 210 7.50 2.83 22.58
N ARG A 211 7.96 3.92 23.20
CA ARG A 211 7.85 5.25 22.58
C ARG A 211 8.59 5.36 21.25
N ARG A 212 9.81 4.83 21.15
CA ARG A 212 10.56 4.71 19.88
C ARG A 212 9.78 3.91 18.85
N ALA A 213 9.21 2.79 19.28
CA ALA A 213 8.41 1.92 18.43
C ALA A 213 7.18 2.65 17.85
N VAL A 214 6.42 3.35 18.71
CA VAL A 214 5.27 4.19 18.29
C VAL A 214 5.67 5.31 17.33
N ARG A 215 6.80 6.00 17.56
CA ARG A 215 7.27 7.03 16.63
C ARG A 215 7.60 6.46 15.26
N LEU A 216 8.22 5.29 15.20
CA LEU A 216 8.53 4.62 13.95
C LEU A 216 7.26 4.18 13.23
N SER A 217 6.34 3.49 13.92
CA SER A 217 5.09 3.04 13.32
C SER A 217 4.22 4.19 12.81
N ASN A 218 4.18 5.31 13.54
CA ASN A 218 3.44 6.50 13.10
C ASN A 218 4.08 7.19 11.88
N ARG A 219 5.40 7.09 11.71
CA ARG A 219 6.09 7.59 10.50
C ARG A 219 5.82 6.68 9.30
N ASP A 220 5.81 5.37 9.51
CA ASP A 220 5.48 4.38 8.49
C ASP A 220 4.12 4.65 7.82
N VAL A 221 3.08 4.86 8.63
CA VAL A 221 1.74 5.23 8.14
C VAL A 221 1.52 6.75 8.01
N GLY A 222 2.59 7.56 8.10
CA GLY A 222 2.49 9.02 8.17
C GLY A 222 1.80 9.67 6.98
N SER A 223 1.81 9.02 5.82
CA SER A 223 1.13 9.48 4.60
C SER A 223 -0.39 9.65 4.77
N PHE A 224 -1.02 8.92 5.69
CA PHE A 224 -2.46 9.05 5.98
C PHE A 224 -2.84 10.42 6.54
N ALA A 225 -1.93 11.09 7.25
CA ALA A 225 -2.14 12.43 7.78
C ALA A 225 -1.47 13.53 6.93
N ASN A 226 -1.20 13.26 5.64
CA ASN A 226 -0.63 14.30 4.79
C ASN A 226 -1.61 15.50 4.66
N PRO A 227 -1.16 16.76 4.83
CA PRO A 227 -2.04 17.92 4.67
C PRO A 227 -2.60 18.08 3.25
N SER A 228 -1.99 17.43 2.25
CA SER A 228 -2.48 17.39 0.88
C SER A 228 -3.15 16.03 0.60
N PRO A 229 -4.47 16.00 0.39
CA PRO A 229 -5.17 14.78 0.00
C PRO A 229 -4.65 14.18 -1.32
N ALA A 230 -4.14 15.01 -2.23
CA ALA A 230 -3.50 14.57 -3.46
C ALA A 230 -2.25 13.70 -3.20
N ARG A 231 -1.43 14.07 -2.21
CA ARG A 231 -0.23 13.31 -1.82
C ARG A 231 -0.58 12.07 -1.01
N PHE A 232 -1.60 12.14 -0.15
CA PHE A 232 -2.15 10.96 0.51
C PHE A 232 -2.60 9.90 -0.52
N LEU A 233 -3.28 10.33 -1.58
CA LEU A 233 -3.71 9.44 -2.66
C LEU A 233 -2.56 8.91 -3.52
N ASP A 234 -1.42 9.60 -3.61
CA ASP A 234 -0.24 9.04 -4.29
C ASP A 234 0.23 7.74 -3.63
N GLY A 235 0.34 7.72 -2.30
CA GLY A 235 0.71 6.51 -1.54
C GLY A 235 -0.30 5.38 -1.76
N THR A 236 -1.59 5.72 -1.72
CA THR A 236 -2.67 4.78 -2.03
C THR A 236 -2.53 4.18 -3.44
N TRP A 237 -2.18 4.99 -4.43
CA TRP A 237 -1.99 4.53 -5.80
C TRP A 237 -0.70 3.72 -5.96
N SER A 238 0.37 4.03 -5.24
CA SER A 238 1.59 3.21 -5.27
C SER A 238 1.36 1.80 -4.73
N LEU A 239 0.39 1.58 -3.84
CA LEU A 239 0.02 0.26 -3.31
C LEU A 239 -0.77 -0.64 -4.29
N LEU A 240 -1.51 -0.05 -5.23
CA LEU A 240 -2.35 -0.80 -6.18
C LEU A 240 -1.57 -1.86 -6.98
N PRO A 241 -0.44 -1.54 -7.65
CA PRO A 241 0.30 -2.53 -8.44
C PRO A 241 0.97 -3.61 -7.58
N GLU A 242 1.33 -3.33 -6.33
CA GLU A 242 1.98 -4.30 -5.43
C GLU A 242 1.09 -5.50 -5.11
N THR A 243 -0.22 -5.25 -4.96
CA THR A 243 -1.23 -6.28 -4.62
C THR A 243 -2.05 -6.72 -5.83
N ASN A 244 -1.82 -6.13 -7.01
CA ASN A 244 -2.51 -6.45 -8.26
C ASN A 244 -1.52 -6.43 -9.42
N HIS A 245 -0.72 -7.50 -9.54
CA HIS A 245 0.41 -7.59 -10.49
C HIS A 245 0.06 -7.34 -11.96
N ASN A 246 -1.20 -7.56 -12.36
CA ASN A 246 -1.68 -7.25 -13.72
C ASN A 246 -1.45 -5.78 -14.11
N LEU A 247 -1.43 -4.85 -13.15
CA LEU A 247 -1.23 -3.43 -13.40
C LEU A 247 0.20 -3.06 -13.82
N HIS A 248 1.19 -3.93 -13.60
CA HIS A 248 2.56 -3.68 -14.08
C HIS A 248 2.67 -3.68 -15.61
N ASN A 249 1.73 -4.29 -16.32
CA ASN A 249 1.65 -4.18 -17.77
C ASN A 249 0.51 -3.23 -18.16
N SER A 250 0.85 -1.95 -18.24
CA SER A 250 -0.09 -0.84 -18.47
C SER A 250 -0.89 -0.94 -19.77
N SER A 251 -0.44 -1.75 -20.73
CA SER A 251 -1.09 -1.94 -22.04
C SER A 251 -2.08 -3.10 -22.09
N SER A 252 -2.02 -4.05 -21.15
CA SER A 252 -2.71 -5.34 -21.28
C SER A 252 -3.78 -5.63 -20.22
N TYR A 253 -3.79 -4.91 -19.09
CA TYR A 253 -4.77 -5.20 -18.05
C TYR A 253 -6.20 -4.89 -18.52
N THR A 254 -7.14 -5.75 -18.12
CA THR A 254 -8.55 -5.68 -18.49
C THR A 254 -9.34 -4.70 -17.63
N VAL A 255 -10.50 -4.28 -18.13
CA VAL A 255 -11.46 -3.46 -17.37
C VAL A 255 -11.82 -4.12 -16.05
N ALA A 256 -12.04 -5.45 -16.07
CA ALA A 256 -12.37 -6.22 -14.89
C ALA A 256 -11.20 -6.26 -13.88
N GLU A 257 -9.95 -6.44 -14.33
CA GLU A 257 -8.77 -6.45 -13.44
C GLU A 257 -8.54 -5.10 -12.77
N TYR A 258 -8.65 -4.00 -13.52
CA TYR A 258 -8.53 -2.65 -12.94
C TYR A 258 -9.66 -2.37 -11.94
N ARG A 259 -10.90 -2.76 -12.28
CA ARG A 259 -12.03 -2.66 -11.36
C ARG A 259 -11.86 -3.51 -10.11
N GLN A 260 -11.26 -4.70 -10.19
CA GLN A 260 -10.94 -5.52 -9.01
C GLN A 260 -9.91 -4.82 -8.11
N ALA A 261 -8.86 -4.24 -8.70
CA ALA A 261 -7.86 -3.50 -7.95
C ALA A 261 -8.49 -2.32 -7.19
N LEU A 262 -9.32 -1.50 -7.87
CA LEU A 262 -10.04 -0.39 -7.23
C LEU A 262 -11.05 -0.88 -6.19
N GLN A 263 -11.76 -1.99 -6.42
CA GLN A 263 -12.71 -2.54 -5.45
C GLN A 263 -12.02 -3.00 -4.16
N LYS A 264 -10.86 -3.67 -4.26
CA LYS A 264 -10.08 -4.08 -3.08
C LYS A 264 -9.61 -2.86 -2.29
N MET A 265 -9.08 -1.84 -2.97
CA MET A 265 -8.61 -0.61 -2.33
C MET A 265 -9.75 0.18 -1.69
N GLU A 266 -10.91 0.25 -2.35
CA GLU A 266 -12.12 0.86 -1.78
C GLU A 266 -12.60 0.10 -0.54
N GLY A 267 -12.58 -1.23 -0.56
CA GLY A 267 -12.88 -2.05 0.61
C GLY A 267 -11.93 -1.79 1.77
N PHE A 268 -10.62 -1.72 1.50
CA PHE A 268 -9.60 -1.38 2.49
C PHE A 268 -9.84 0.01 3.11
N MET A 269 -10.06 1.05 2.30
CA MET A 269 -10.31 2.41 2.79
C MET A 269 -11.59 2.53 3.63
N ASN A 270 -12.62 1.73 3.36
CA ASN A 270 -13.84 1.69 4.18
C ASN A 270 -13.68 0.89 5.47
N PHE A 271 -12.74 -0.07 5.52
CA PHE A 271 -12.40 -0.80 6.75
C PHE A 271 -11.66 0.09 7.75
N LEU A 272 -10.75 0.95 7.26
CA LEU A 272 -9.94 1.83 8.11
C LEU A 272 -10.79 2.76 8.97
N LYS A 273 -10.33 3.04 10.17
CA LYS A 273 -10.85 4.12 11.00
C LYS A 273 -9.69 5.03 11.43
N PRO A 274 -9.91 6.34 11.62
CA PRO A 274 -8.83 7.26 11.95
C PRO A 274 -8.06 6.87 13.22
N ASP A 275 -8.78 6.34 14.22
CA ASP A 275 -8.28 5.95 15.54
C ASP A 275 -7.39 4.69 15.53
N ILE A 276 -7.43 3.88 14.47
CA ILE A 276 -6.57 2.69 14.34
C ILE A 276 -5.34 2.92 13.45
N ILE A 277 -5.21 4.10 12.82
CA ILE A 277 -4.07 4.42 11.94
C ILE A 277 -2.87 4.78 12.80
N PHE A 278 -3.01 5.77 13.67
CA PHE A 278 -1.93 6.25 14.52
C PHE A 278 -2.02 5.66 15.92
N GLN A 279 -0.87 5.42 16.53
CA GLN A 279 -0.74 4.91 17.88
C GLN A 279 -0.31 6.03 18.84
N GLU A 280 -0.78 5.96 20.08
CA GLU A 280 -0.24 6.73 21.20
C GLU A 280 0.18 5.77 22.32
N PHE A 281 1.27 6.11 23.02
CA PHE A 281 1.73 5.37 24.18
C PHE A 281 2.37 6.33 25.19
N ARG A 282 1.75 6.42 26.37
CA ARG A 282 2.28 7.17 27.54
C ARG A 282 2.85 8.55 27.19
N GLY A 283 2.09 9.33 26.44
CA GLY A 283 2.45 10.70 26.04
C GLY A 283 3.35 10.82 24.82
N GLU A 284 3.54 9.74 24.05
CA GLU A 284 4.19 9.77 22.73
C GLU A 284 3.22 9.27 21.63
N PRO A 285 2.94 10.05 20.58
CA PRO A 285 3.22 11.49 20.53
C PRO A 285 2.43 12.23 21.61
N ASP A 286 2.70 13.53 21.80
CA ASP A 286 1.85 14.33 22.69
C ASP A 286 0.40 14.37 22.17
N ARG A 287 -0.53 14.65 23.08
CA ARG A 287 -1.96 14.56 22.80
C ARG A 287 -2.41 15.46 21.64
N ALA A 288 -1.83 16.66 21.52
CA ALA A 288 -2.22 17.60 20.47
C ALA A 288 -1.74 17.14 19.09
N ILE A 289 -0.53 16.57 19.02
CA ILE A 289 -0.02 15.94 17.80
C ILE A 289 -0.89 14.74 17.43
N TYR A 290 -1.19 13.85 18.40
CA TYR A 290 -2.03 12.68 18.15
C TYR A 290 -3.41 13.07 17.59
N GLU A 291 -4.10 14.01 18.24
CA GLU A 291 -5.42 14.49 17.79
C GLU A 291 -5.34 15.10 16.38
N SER A 292 -4.29 15.87 16.07
CA SER A 292 -4.08 16.41 14.72
C SER A 292 -3.86 15.32 13.66
N LEU A 293 -3.16 14.24 14.00
CA LEU A 293 -2.94 13.11 13.08
C LEU A 293 -4.25 12.36 12.80
N VAL A 294 -5.05 12.13 13.86
CA VAL A 294 -6.36 11.47 13.76
C VAL A 294 -7.34 12.33 12.96
N ASP A 295 -7.41 13.64 13.21
CA ASP A 295 -8.30 14.54 12.49
C ASP A 295 -7.94 14.63 11.00
N GLN A 296 -6.65 14.81 10.68
CA GLN A 296 -6.18 14.93 9.30
C GLN A 296 -6.36 13.62 8.53
N SER A 297 -6.11 12.47 9.16
CA SER A 297 -6.40 11.17 8.53
C SER A 297 -7.89 10.92 8.37
N GLY A 298 -8.73 11.36 9.30
CA GLY A 298 -10.19 11.36 9.14
C GLY A 298 -10.65 12.14 7.92
N HIS A 299 -10.12 13.35 7.72
CA HIS A 299 -10.39 14.14 6.50
C HIS A 299 -9.94 13.41 5.24
N ASN A 300 -8.69 12.94 5.21
CA ASN A 300 -8.11 12.24 4.06
C ASN A 300 -8.86 10.94 3.72
N LEU A 301 -9.30 10.17 4.72
CA LEU A 301 -10.13 8.98 4.50
C LEU A 301 -11.48 9.34 3.87
N HIS A 302 -12.14 10.43 4.29
CA HIS A 302 -13.38 10.87 3.66
C HIS A 302 -13.18 11.27 2.20
N VAL A 303 -12.15 12.06 1.90
CA VAL A 303 -11.76 12.44 0.54
C VAL A 303 -11.45 11.18 -0.29
N GLY A 304 -10.63 10.28 0.25
CA GLY A 304 -10.21 9.05 -0.41
C GLY A 304 -11.37 8.10 -0.72
N ARG A 305 -12.31 7.91 0.21
CA ARG A 305 -13.52 7.08 0.01
C ARG A 305 -14.40 7.64 -1.10
N LEU A 306 -14.64 8.94 -1.12
CA LEU A 306 -15.48 9.55 -2.15
C LEU A 306 -14.79 9.53 -3.53
N TYR A 307 -13.47 9.79 -3.57
CA TYR A 307 -12.66 9.71 -4.79
C TYR A 307 -12.64 8.29 -5.37
N LEU A 308 -12.30 7.28 -4.54
CA LEU A 308 -12.27 5.87 -4.95
C LEU A 308 -13.65 5.36 -5.32
N GLY A 309 -14.69 5.69 -4.56
CA GLY A 309 -16.07 5.31 -4.88
C GLY A 309 -16.53 5.87 -6.23
N SER A 310 -16.16 7.12 -6.54
CA SER A 310 -16.47 7.75 -7.83
C SER A 310 -15.76 7.06 -9.00
N LYS A 311 -14.47 6.74 -8.84
CA LYS A 311 -13.71 5.98 -9.85
C LYS A 311 -14.22 4.54 -9.98
N LEU A 312 -14.58 3.89 -8.87
CA LEU A 312 -15.10 2.52 -8.83
C LEU A 312 -16.42 2.38 -9.58
N PHE A 313 -17.35 3.32 -9.37
CA PHE A 313 -18.58 3.38 -10.18
C PHE A 313 -18.24 3.55 -11.66
N THR A 314 -17.37 4.51 -11.99
CA THR A 314 -17.02 4.81 -13.39
C THR A 314 -16.45 3.58 -14.12
N ILE A 315 -15.53 2.85 -13.49
CA ILE A 315 -14.97 1.64 -14.10
C ILE A 315 -15.98 0.48 -14.10
N GLY A 316 -16.87 0.38 -13.10
CA GLY A 316 -17.96 -0.59 -13.08
C GLY A 316 -18.95 -0.37 -14.24
N PHE A 317 -19.25 0.89 -14.53
CA PHE A 317 -20.05 1.28 -15.68
C PHE A 317 -19.36 0.90 -17.01
N LEU A 318 -18.05 1.17 -17.15
CA LEU A 318 -17.28 0.74 -18.30
C LEU A 318 -17.22 -0.79 -18.44
N GLU A 319 -17.11 -1.54 -17.34
CA GLU A 319 -17.12 -3.01 -17.36
C GLU A 319 -18.46 -3.53 -17.87
N ALA A 320 -19.57 -2.95 -17.40
CA ALA A 320 -20.90 -3.33 -17.86
C ALA A 320 -21.09 -3.06 -19.36
N ILE A 321 -20.49 -2.00 -19.92
CA ILE A 321 -20.47 -1.79 -21.36
C ILE A 321 -19.54 -2.80 -22.06
N SER A 322 -18.33 -3.00 -21.55
CA SER A 322 -17.31 -3.82 -22.21
C SER A 322 -17.74 -5.27 -22.36
N ARG A 323 -18.56 -5.79 -21.43
CA ARG A 323 -19.15 -7.14 -21.50
C ARG A 323 -19.99 -7.39 -22.77
N ARG A 324 -20.48 -6.33 -23.44
CA ARG A 324 -21.16 -6.46 -24.76
C ARG A 324 -20.19 -6.74 -25.91
N LEU A 325 -18.92 -6.38 -25.75
CA LEU A 325 -17.85 -6.59 -26.73
C LEU A 325 -17.09 -7.90 -26.46
N GLY A 326 -16.94 -8.24 -25.18
CA GLY A 326 -16.27 -9.45 -24.71
C GLY A 326 -16.07 -9.43 -23.20
N ARG A 327 -15.66 -10.56 -22.62
CA ARG A 327 -15.46 -10.65 -21.15
C ARG A 327 -14.14 -9.99 -20.70
N ASP A 328 -13.07 -10.20 -21.47
CA ASP A 328 -11.70 -9.80 -21.11
C ASP A 328 -11.20 -8.69 -22.05
N ILE A 329 -11.82 -7.52 -21.96
CA ILE A 329 -11.46 -6.37 -22.79
C ILE A 329 -10.39 -5.53 -22.07
N PRO A 330 -9.23 -5.25 -22.70
CA PRO A 330 -8.23 -4.32 -22.15
C PRO A 330 -8.82 -2.94 -21.86
N VAL A 331 -8.42 -2.28 -20.77
CA VAL A 331 -8.87 -0.90 -20.48
C VAL A 331 -8.51 0.05 -21.60
N SER A 332 -7.31 -0.12 -22.17
CA SER A 332 -6.84 0.61 -23.34
C SER A 332 -7.80 0.50 -24.53
N SER A 333 -8.56 -0.60 -24.64
CA SER A 333 -9.55 -0.76 -25.70
C SER A 333 -10.79 0.11 -25.54
N MET A 334 -11.17 0.40 -24.29
CA MET A 334 -12.35 1.21 -23.97
C MET A 334 -12.02 2.69 -23.85
N MET A 335 -10.82 3.03 -23.36
CA MET A 335 -10.45 4.40 -22.98
C MET A 335 -9.39 5.05 -23.88
N GLY A 336 -8.66 4.26 -24.67
CA GLY A 336 -7.44 4.70 -25.36
C GLY A 336 -6.17 4.29 -24.60
N GLU A 337 -5.03 4.30 -25.27
CA GLU A 337 -3.75 3.96 -24.66
C GLU A 337 -3.26 5.06 -23.71
N LEU A 338 -2.54 4.64 -22.66
CA LEU A 338 -1.82 5.56 -21.80
C LEU A 338 -0.64 6.17 -22.58
N PRO A 339 -0.24 7.42 -22.28
CA PRO A 339 0.92 8.02 -22.93
C PRO A 339 2.17 7.16 -22.70
N SER A 340 2.75 6.62 -23.77
CA SER A 340 4.08 5.99 -23.76
C SER A 340 5.17 7.08 -23.77
N GLN A 341 6.25 6.88 -23.03
CA GLN A 341 7.37 7.82 -23.06
C GLN A 341 8.04 7.78 -24.44
N GLY A 342 7.95 8.89 -25.19
CA GLY A 342 8.70 9.10 -26.43
C GLY A 342 7.96 8.77 -27.74
N GLU A 343 6.67 8.43 -27.71
CA GLU A 343 5.86 8.30 -28.92
C GLU A 343 4.97 9.54 -29.11
N ASP A 344 4.88 10.03 -30.35
CA ASP A 344 4.04 11.18 -30.71
C ASP A 344 2.58 10.92 -30.31
N GLU A 345 1.94 11.93 -29.71
CA GLU A 345 0.60 11.97 -29.08
C GLU A 345 -0.61 11.63 -29.98
N VAL A 346 -0.45 10.87 -31.07
CA VAL A 346 -1.44 10.71 -32.14
C VAL A 346 -2.38 9.51 -31.92
N GLN A 347 -2.71 9.18 -30.67
CA GLN A 347 -3.73 8.19 -30.38
C GLN A 347 -4.96 8.84 -29.74
N SER A 348 -6.10 8.69 -30.40
CA SER A 348 -7.37 9.18 -29.88
C SER A 348 -7.79 8.42 -28.63
N LYS A 349 -8.35 9.14 -27.67
CA LYS A 349 -8.84 8.66 -26.38
C LYS A 349 -10.35 8.83 -26.29
N LEU A 350 -10.99 8.06 -25.41
CA LEU A 350 -12.43 8.19 -25.17
C LEU A 350 -12.80 9.63 -24.77
N ILE A 351 -11.98 10.25 -23.93
CA ILE A 351 -12.24 11.60 -23.41
C ILE A 351 -12.34 12.66 -24.51
N ASP A 352 -11.65 12.49 -25.64
CA ASP A 352 -11.70 13.42 -26.78
C ASP A 352 -13.12 13.54 -27.38
N TYR A 353 -13.99 12.58 -27.08
CA TYR A 353 -15.37 12.51 -27.58
C TYR A 353 -16.44 12.77 -26.52
N ILE A 354 -16.03 13.05 -25.28
CA ILE A 354 -16.94 13.39 -24.19
C ILE A 354 -16.97 14.93 -24.07
N PRO A 355 -18.16 15.55 -23.98
CA PRO A 355 -18.26 16.99 -23.88
C PRO A 355 -17.73 17.49 -22.53
N GLU A 356 -17.03 18.62 -22.56
CA GLU A 356 -16.77 19.40 -21.36
C GLU A 356 -18.06 20.11 -20.94
N ILE A 357 -18.39 20.01 -19.65
CA ILE A 357 -19.61 20.58 -19.07
C ILE A 357 -19.25 21.32 -17.78
N ASP A 358 -20.07 22.31 -17.44
CA ASP A 358 -20.08 22.90 -16.10
C ASP A 358 -20.73 21.92 -15.11
N CYS A 359 -20.42 22.09 -13.81
CA CYS A 359 -21.05 21.28 -12.78
C CYS A 359 -22.54 21.63 -12.69
N LEU A 360 -23.42 20.68 -13.04
CA LEU A 360 -24.87 20.89 -13.06
C LEU A 360 -25.49 20.87 -11.65
N PHE A 361 -24.71 20.44 -10.65
CA PHE A 361 -25.14 20.25 -9.28
C PHE A 361 -24.28 21.09 -8.33
N SER A 362 -24.89 21.55 -7.24
CA SER A 362 -24.15 22.26 -6.19
C SER A 362 -23.39 21.28 -5.32
N LEU A 363 -22.12 21.58 -5.08
CA LEU A 363 -21.27 20.84 -4.13
C LEU A 363 -21.70 21.19 -2.70
N LYS A 364 -21.86 20.18 -1.86
CA LYS A 364 -22.44 20.33 -0.51
C LYS A 364 -21.45 20.82 0.53
N ASP A 365 -20.19 20.40 0.42
CA ASP A 365 -19.15 20.64 1.41
C ASP A 365 -17.77 20.82 0.75
N GLU A 366 -16.75 21.08 1.57
CA GLU A 366 -15.37 21.22 1.09
C GLU A 366 -14.80 19.88 0.59
N ILE A 367 -15.25 18.74 1.11
CA ILE A 367 -14.78 17.42 0.66
C ILE A 367 -15.20 17.18 -0.80
N GLU A 368 -16.44 17.48 -1.16
CA GLU A 368 -16.92 17.37 -2.55
C GLU A 368 -16.15 18.30 -3.49
N LYS A 369 -15.77 19.50 -3.04
CA LYS A 369 -14.91 20.42 -3.81
C LYS A 369 -13.52 19.86 -4.03
N GLU A 370 -12.87 19.38 -2.97
CA GLU A 370 -11.55 18.77 -3.05
C GLU A 370 -11.54 17.53 -3.94
N VAL A 371 -12.55 16.66 -3.82
CA VAL A 371 -12.65 15.46 -4.65
C VAL A 371 -12.88 15.82 -6.11
N LEU A 372 -13.73 16.81 -6.42
CA LEU A 372 -13.90 17.27 -7.79
C LEU A 372 -12.58 17.83 -8.36
N ASP A 373 -11.84 18.62 -7.57
CA ASP A 373 -10.54 19.16 -7.96
C ASP A 373 -9.52 18.04 -8.25
N LEU A 374 -9.48 17.00 -7.41
CA LEU A 374 -8.65 15.81 -7.58
C LEU A 374 -9.02 15.02 -8.83
N LEU A 375 -10.31 14.91 -9.16
CA LEU A 375 -10.77 14.24 -10.38
C LEU A 375 -10.35 15.03 -11.63
N GLU A 376 -10.42 16.36 -11.58
CA GLU A 376 -10.08 17.26 -12.70
C GLU A 376 -8.57 17.41 -12.92
N LYS A 377 -7.85 17.82 -11.88
CA LYS A 377 -6.42 18.18 -11.95
C LYS A 377 -5.50 16.98 -11.71
N GLY A 378 -6.00 16.01 -10.95
CA GLY A 378 -5.31 14.77 -10.65
C GLY A 378 -4.57 14.75 -9.33
N ARG A 379 -4.03 13.57 -9.01
CA ARG A 379 -3.08 13.35 -7.91
C ARG A 379 -1.76 14.09 -8.15
N TYR A 380 -0.91 14.15 -7.13
CA TYR A 380 0.33 14.92 -7.21
C TYR A 380 1.39 14.22 -8.08
N GLN A 381 1.50 12.89 -8.01
CA GLN A 381 2.36 12.09 -8.88
C GLN A 381 1.59 11.42 -10.03
N ASN A 382 2.33 11.09 -11.10
CA ASN A 382 1.83 10.21 -12.15
C ASN A 382 2.03 8.74 -11.74
N ALA A 383 1.06 7.89 -12.07
CA ALA A 383 1.24 6.44 -12.02
C ALA A 383 1.53 5.92 -13.43
N ALA A 384 2.43 4.95 -13.58
CA ALA A 384 2.77 4.40 -14.91
C ALA A 384 1.60 3.64 -15.57
N TYR A 385 0.62 3.21 -14.77
CA TYR A 385 -0.49 2.35 -15.18
C TYR A 385 -1.86 3.05 -15.15
N ASP A 386 -1.94 4.33 -14.75
CA ASP A 386 -3.19 5.11 -14.66
C ASP A 386 -2.94 6.60 -14.93
N LEU A 387 -3.97 7.31 -15.40
CA LEU A 387 -3.91 8.78 -15.49
C LEU A 387 -3.98 9.39 -14.09
N LYS A 388 -3.22 10.48 -13.87
CA LYS A 388 -3.26 11.20 -12.58
C LYS A 388 -4.63 11.81 -12.29
N ASN A 389 -5.31 12.31 -13.33
CA ASN A 389 -6.68 12.81 -13.26
C ASN A 389 -7.67 11.73 -13.73
N SER A 390 -8.96 11.99 -13.66
CA SER A 390 -10.00 11.01 -13.99
C SER A 390 -11.12 11.64 -14.81
N PRO A 391 -10.84 12.00 -16.08
CA PRO A 391 -11.71 12.87 -16.87
C PRO A 391 -13.13 12.32 -17.10
N LEU A 392 -13.26 11.00 -17.31
CA LEU A 392 -14.58 10.37 -17.43
C LEU A 392 -15.36 10.42 -16.12
N THR A 393 -14.69 10.19 -14.99
CA THR A 393 -15.29 10.33 -13.66
C THR A 393 -15.70 11.77 -13.38
N THR A 394 -14.86 12.75 -13.76
CA THR A 394 -15.21 14.18 -13.69
C THR A 394 -16.50 14.47 -14.46
N TYR A 395 -16.59 14.04 -15.71
CA TYR A 395 -17.80 14.24 -16.53
C TYR A 395 -19.04 13.64 -15.86
N ILE A 396 -18.94 12.42 -15.34
CA ILE A 396 -20.04 11.74 -14.65
C ILE A 396 -20.45 12.53 -13.39
N VAL A 397 -19.49 12.90 -12.53
CA VAL A 397 -19.79 13.67 -11.31
C VAL A 397 -20.45 15.01 -11.64
N LYS A 398 -19.96 15.75 -12.64
CA LYS A 398 -20.59 17.01 -13.07
C LYS A 398 -22.00 16.82 -13.64
N SER A 399 -22.28 15.64 -14.21
CA SER A 399 -23.55 15.32 -14.87
C SER A 399 -24.65 14.85 -13.92
N ILE A 400 -24.32 14.23 -12.79
CA ILE A 400 -25.32 13.66 -11.84
C ILE A 400 -25.07 13.97 -10.36
N GLY A 401 -23.97 14.63 -10.01
CA GLY A 401 -23.60 14.96 -8.64
C GLY A 401 -23.08 13.77 -7.81
N PHE A 402 -22.46 14.06 -6.67
CA PHE A 402 -21.86 13.04 -5.80
C PHE A 402 -22.88 12.12 -5.12
N ASP A 403 -24.08 12.61 -4.78
CA ASP A 403 -25.14 11.75 -4.20
C ASP A 403 -25.49 10.60 -5.12
N SER A 404 -25.82 10.92 -6.38
CA SER A 404 -26.13 9.91 -7.40
C SER A 404 -24.93 8.98 -7.62
N VAL A 405 -23.71 9.49 -7.63
CA VAL A 405 -22.50 8.66 -7.77
C VAL A 405 -22.34 7.68 -6.61
N ARG A 406 -22.63 8.07 -5.36
CA ARG A 406 -22.62 7.16 -4.21
C ARG A 406 -23.64 6.04 -4.37
N GLU A 407 -24.89 6.39 -4.71
CA GLU A 407 -25.96 5.40 -4.96
C GLU A 407 -25.57 4.42 -6.08
N GLN A 408 -24.99 4.94 -7.16
CA GLN A 408 -24.55 4.11 -8.28
C GLN A 408 -23.31 3.26 -7.95
N CYS A 409 -22.43 3.73 -7.06
CA CYS A 409 -21.32 2.92 -6.54
C CYS A 409 -21.85 1.71 -5.76
N ASP A 410 -22.86 1.89 -4.91
CA ASP A 410 -23.50 0.78 -4.18
C ASP A 410 -24.17 -0.21 -5.14
N ARG A 411 -24.85 0.29 -6.19
CA ARG A 411 -25.37 -0.57 -7.26
C ARG A 411 -24.27 -1.30 -8.03
N SER A 412 -23.13 -0.65 -8.27
CA SER A 412 -21.98 -1.30 -8.92
C SER A 412 -21.49 -2.48 -8.09
N LYS A 413 -21.47 -2.35 -6.76
CA LYS A 413 -21.10 -3.46 -5.85
C LYS A 413 -22.09 -4.63 -5.95
N LEU A 414 -23.40 -4.38 -6.10
CA LEU A 414 -24.40 -5.43 -6.36
C LEU A 414 -24.13 -6.14 -7.70
N PHE A 415 -23.83 -5.36 -8.75
CA PHE A 415 -23.44 -5.89 -10.05
C PHE A 415 -22.17 -6.77 -9.97
N PHE A 416 -21.15 -6.34 -9.22
CA PHE A 416 -19.91 -7.11 -9.06
C PHE A 416 -20.13 -8.45 -8.34
N ARG A 417 -21.12 -8.51 -7.44
CA ARG A 417 -21.52 -9.76 -6.76
C ARG A 417 -22.46 -10.63 -7.58
N GLY A 418 -22.89 -10.17 -8.77
CA GLY A 418 -23.86 -10.88 -9.61
C GLY A 418 -25.30 -10.81 -9.10
N GLU A 419 -25.58 -9.92 -8.15
CA GLU A 419 -26.94 -9.68 -7.63
C GLU A 419 -27.76 -8.76 -8.54
N LEU A 420 -27.09 -7.99 -9.41
CA LEU A 420 -27.70 -7.30 -10.55
C LEU A 420 -27.14 -7.87 -11.84
N THR A 421 -28.02 -8.09 -12.82
CA THR A 421 -27.61 -8.35 -14.20
C THR A 421 -26.98 -7.10 -14.82
N GLN A 422 -26.27 -7.31 -15.93
CA GLN A 422 -25.66 -6.23 -16.68
C GLN A 422 -26.72 -5.23 -17.19
N GLU A 423 -27.85 -5.72 -17.68
CA GLU A 423 -28.97 -4.93 -18.17
C GLU A 423 -29.60 -4.10 -17.05
N GLU A 424 -29.94 -4.72 -15.93
CA GLU A 424 -30.54 -4.04 -14.76
C GLU A 424 -29.61 -2.96 -14.19
N PHE A 425 -28.29 -3.20 -14.20
CA PHE A 425 -27.32 -2.20 -13.78
C PHE A 425 -27.28 -1.01 -14.75
N LEU A 426 -27.18 -1.26 -16.06
CA LEU A 426 -27.13 -0.19 -17.09
C LEU A 426 -28.44 0.61 -17.19
N GLU A 427 -29.59 -0.03 -17.06
CA GLU A 427 -30.92 0.65 -17.01
C GLU A 427 -31.05 1.60 -15.83
N GLY A 428 -30.26 1.36 -14.78
CA GLY A 428 -30.20 2.19 -13.59
C GLY A 428 -29.43 3.49 -13.72
N ILE A 429 -28.63 3.64 -14.78
CA ILE A 429 -27.75 4.79 -15.00
C ILE A 429 -28.49 5.83 -15.84
N ASN A 430 -28.21 7.11 -15.61
CA ASN A 430 -28.79 8.19 -16.38
C ASN A 430 -28.64 7.93 -17.91
N PRO A 431 -29.74 7.85 -18.67
CA PRO A 431 -29.69 7.51 -20.09
C PRO A 431 -28.83 8.45 -20.94
N GLU A 432 -28.74 9.73 -20.57
CA GLU A 432 -27.91 10.72 -21.29
C GLU A 432 -26.42 10.45 -21.11
N ILE A 433 -25.99 10.09 -19.90
CA ILE A 433 -24.61 9.65 -19.63
C ILE A 433 -24.32 8.40 -20.44
N THR A 434 -25.22 7.40 -20.37
CA THR A 434 -25.05 6.14 -21.09
C THR A 434 -24.91 6.37 -22.60
N LEU A 435 -25.79 7.18 -23.18
CA LEU A 435 -25.73 7.50 -24.60
C LEU A 435 -24.46 8.27 -24.97
N THR A 436 -24.02 9.23 -24.15
CA THR A 436 -22.82 10.03 -24.40
C THR A 436 -21.56 9.17 -24.40
N VAL A 437 -21.41 8.31 -23.39
CA VAL A 437 -20.25 7.41 -23.27
C VAL A 437 -20.26 6.36 -24.38
N LEU A 438 -21.42 5.77 -24.71
CA LEU A 438 -21.52 4.85 -25.85
C LEU A 438 -21.13 5.51 -27.17
N LYS A 439 -21.61 6.74 -27.45
CA LYS A 439 -21.21 7.50 -28.64
C LYS A 439 -19.70 7.76 -28.67
N GLY A 440 -19.10 8.09 -27.53
CA GLY A 440 -17.65 8.29 -27.41
C GLY A 440 -16.85 7.03 -27.71
N ILE A 441 -17.27 5.89 -27.14
CA ILE A 441 -16.67 4.58 -27.40
C ILE A 441 -16.81 4.22 -28.88
N THR A 442 -18.00 4.38 -29.48
CA THR A 442 -18.22 4.11 -30.90
C THR A 442 -17.27 4.93 -31.79
N LYS A 443 -17.14 6.23 -31.54
CA LYS A 443 -16.19 7.09 -32.29
C LYS A 443 -14.73 6.65 -32.13
N LEU A 444 -14.33 6.21 -30.93
CA LEU A 444 -13.00 5.67 -30.70
C LEU A 444 -12.74 4.42 -31.56
N PHE A 445 -13.70 3.49 -31.63
CA PHE A 445 -13.61 2.32 -32.51
C PHE A 445 -13.60 2.69 -34.00
N GLU A 446 -14.40 3.67 -34.41
CA GLU A 446 -14.40 4.18 -35.79
C GLU A 446 -13.03 4.75 -36.20
N GLN A 447 -12.36 5.50 -35.32
CA GLN A 447 -11.00 5.99 -35.60
C GLN A 447 -9.99 4.86 -35.75
N ARG A 448 -10.07 3.83 -34.90
CA ARG A 448 -9.18 2.66 -34.99
C ARG A 448 -9.41 1.90 -36.27
N GLN A 449 -10.67 1.70 -36.65
CA GLN A 449 -11.04 1.12 -37.95
C GLN A 449 -10.48 1.95 -39.10
N ALA A 450 -10.63 3.27 -39.07
CA ALA A 450 -10.11 4.17 -40.09
C ALA A 450 -8.57 4.09 -40.20
N SER A 451 -7.86 4.00 -39.07
CA SER A 451 -6.41 3.83 -39.04
C SER A 451 -5.96 2.50 -39.66
N LEU A 452 -6.68 1.40 -39.43
CA LEU A 452 -6.40 0.11 -40.09
C LEU A 452 -6.62 0.19 -41.61
N LEU A 453 -7.69 0.87 -42.05
CA LEU A 453 -8.00 1.02 -43.48
C LEU A 453 -6.97 1.85 -44.24
N LYS A 454 -6.22 2.75 -43.57
CA LYS A 454 -5.11 3.52 -44.18
C LYS A 454 -3.94 2.64 -44.66
N ILE A 455 -3.85 1.40 -44.17
CA ILE A 455 -2.78 0.45 -44.54
C ILE A 455 -3.10 -0.25 -45.88
N MET A 456 -4.36 -0.23 -46.33
CA MET A 456 -4.73 -0.86 -47.59
C MET A 456 -4.18 -0.05 -48.78
N PRO A 457 -3.33 -0.62 -49.66
CA PRO A 457 -3.00 0.03 -50.91
C PRO A 457 -4.29 0.25 -51.70
N VAL A 458 -4.44 1.42 -52.32
CA VAL A 458 -5.53 1.68 -53.26
C VAL A 458 -5.50 0.57 -54.30
N VAL A 459 -6.43 -0.37 -54.20
CA VAL A 459 -6.66 -1.35 -55.27
C VAL A 459 -7.41 -0.57 -56.33
N SER A 460 -6.65 0.05 -57.23
CA SER A 460 -7.16 0.62 -58.47
C SER A 460 -7.74 -0.53 -59.28
N VAL A 461 -9.06 -0.56 -59.41
CA VAL A 461 -9.78 -1.41 -60.37
C VAL A 461 -9.67 -0.81 -61.76
#